data_AF-A0A0U1NNP8-F1
#
_entry.id   AF-A0A0U1NNP8-F1
#
_cell.length_a   1.000
_cell.length_b   1.000
_cell.length_c   1.000
_cell.angle_alpha   90.00
_cell.angle_beta   90.00
_cell.angle_gamma   90.00
#
_symmetry.space_group_name_H-M   'P 1'
#
loop_
_entity.id
_entity.type
_entity.pdbx_description
1 polymer ?
#
loop_
_entity_poly.entity_id
_entity_poly.type
_entity_poly.pdbx_seq_one_letter_code
_entity_poly.pdbx_strand_id
1 'polypeptide(L)'
;MSDQAAQSSDLLSIRGELKVLKVAVFFMIVFAALNLVALLRLLGVPGLPPLLLLLYRAMDALIVISFLKYCGSRVKVRGIDLLLLIFATYPFLIGIARGNLSITFANDTVIFFMFIAKIVIFRTILSRIHAVTDLDAVFTKPARKLVLWCGLFAVIALAVASVLLGTSSGRYYQAPAELTFAAALVLAQGKIFAYLVFLAIALAAGKRMVMLGLIVIAAVAALAHPKVRKGFIRFLVVGVVFLPVAFIASSSFLGSDLVSVNKILGTFRQIERAMEQSDNLLEILMYTDPGRYVEYVSLLPHLVDWSLWFGNGYGFRYDLDSDFLFEFGMADHLEVTNAHFTPLAITAKFGLFGLMIWIILIAQVLSTRINRKSFAEYACRLAFISMLAQSLFAYSFFINMFVPFYIAMSMVGSRRTKASKLPETLVTGQQRGYG
;
A
#
# COMPACT_ATOMS: atom_id res chain seq x y z
N MET A 1 23.52 -38.66 -6.41
CA MET A 1 24.53 -37.66 -5.99
C MET A 1 24.73 -36.53 -6.99
N SER A 2 24.53 -36.74 -8.31
CA SER A 2 24.62 -35.68 -9.34
C SER A 2 23.65 -34.50 -9.14
N ASP A 3 22.41 -34.79 -8.70
CA ASP A 3 21.35 -33.77 -8.64
C ASP A 3 21.53 -32.79 -7.47
N GLN A 4 22.12 -33.23 -6.36
CA GLN A 4 22.44 -32.35 -5.23
C GLN A 4 23.59 -31.39 -5.55
N ALA A 5 24.56 -31.83 -6.37
CA ALA A 5 25.63 -30.96 -6.86
C ALA A 5 25.10 -29.89 -7.83
N ALA A 6 24.20 -30.28 -8.75
CA ALA A 6 23.55 -29.34 -9.66
C ALA A 6 22.69 -28.29 -8.91
N GLN A 7 21.89 -28.74 -7.93
CA GLN A 7 21.03 -27.85 -7.15
C GLN A 7 21.83 -26.87 -6.27
N SER A 8 22.99 -27.28 -5.76
CA SER A 8 23.87 -26.39 -5.00
C SER A 8 24.55 -25.33 -5.88
N SER A 9 24.95 -25.68 -7.11
CA SER A 9 25.47 -24.74 -8.11
C SER A 9 24.43 -23.69 -8.51
N ASP A 10 23.18 -24.11 -8.75
CA ASP A 10 22.10 -23.19 -9.13
C ASP A 10 21.74 -22.21 -8.00
N LEU A 11 21.72 -22.65 -6.75
CA LEU A 11 21.49 -21.77 -5.60
C LEU A 11 22.66 -20.79 -5.37
N LEU A 12 23.89 -21.20 -5.64
CA LEU A 12 25.05 -20.31 -5.61
C LEU A 12 24.92 -19.19 -6.65
N SER A 13 24.31 -19.47 -7.81
CA SER A 13 24.12 -18.50 -8.89
C SER A 13 23.19 -17.31 -8.53
N ILE A 14 22.26 -17.51 -7.59
CA ILE A 14 21.29 -16.50 -7.10
C ILE A 14 21.59 -15.97 -5.70
N ARG A 15 22.78 -16.24 -5.14
CA ARG A 15 23.15 -15.83 -3.78
C ARG A 15 23.10 -14.30 -3.58
N GLY A 16 23.45 -13.53 -4.62
CA GLY A 16 23.37 -12.07 -4.60
C GLY A 16 21.93 -11.58 -4.49
N GLU A 17 21.04 -12.11 -5.34
CA GLU A 17 19.61 -11.81 -5.38
C GLU A 17 18.94 -12.10 -4.03
N LEU A 18 19.26 -13.26 -3.41
CA LEU A 18 18.75 -13.62 -2.09
C LEU A 18 19.24 -12.68 -0.98
N LYS A 19 20.46 -12.15 -1.07
CA LYS A 19 20.97 -11.14 -0.12
C LYS A 19 20.20 -9.84 -0.25
N VAL A 20 20.03 -9.32 -1.47
CA VAL A 20 19.28 -8.07 -1.72
C VAL A 20 17.83 -8.23 -1.29
N LEU A 21 17.20 -9.38 -1.58
CA LEU A 21 15.84 -9.65 -1.13
C LEU A 21 15.71 -9.67 0.40
N LYS A 22 16.66 -10.27 1.11
CA LYS A 22 16.69 -10.24 2.59
C LYS A 22 16.81 -8.82 3.13
N VAL A 23 17.67 -7.99 2.53
CA VAL A 23 17.82 -6.57 2.89
C VAL A 23 16.50 -5.82 2.64
N ALA A 24 15.85 -6.03 1.50
CA ALA A 24 14.57 -5.42 1.20
C ALA A 24 13.46 -5.84 2.18
N VAL A 25 13.35 -7.13 2.51
CA VAL A 25 12.40 -7.65 3.51
C VAL A 25 12.68 -7.07 4.89
N PHE A 26 13.96 -6.97 5.28
CA PHE A 26 14.34 -6.34 6.54
C PHE A 26 13.87 -4.88 6.58
N PHE A 27 14.13 -4.11 5.53
CA PHE A 27 13.67 -2.74 5.43
C PHE A 27 12.15 -2.60 5.37
N MET A 28 11.43 -3.54 4.75
CA MET A 28 9.97 -3.59 4.82
C MET A 28 9.45 -3.73 6.26
N ILE A 29 10.12 -4.54 7.09
CA ILE A 29 9.78 -4.68 8.53
C ILE A 29 10.14 -3.40 9.30
N VAL A 30 11.32 -2.83 9.04
CA VAL A 30 11.74 -1.55 9.64
C VAL A 30 10.77 -0.44 9.27
N PHE A 31 10.27 -0.41 8.03
CA PHE A 31 9.28 0.57 7.59
C PHE A 31 7.98 0.47 8.39
N ALA A 32 7.48 -0.75 8.63
CA ALA A 32 6.34 -0.98 9.52
C ALA A 32 6.62 -0.51 10.96
N ALA A 33 7.86 -0.68 11.46
CA ALA A 33 8.27 -0.19 12.78
C ALA A 33 8.38 1.35 12.82
N LEU A 34 8.85 1.99 11.76
CA LEU A 34 8.96 3.46 11.66
C LEU A 34 7.59 4.15 11.70
N ASN A 35 6.51 3.45 11.29
CA ASN A 35 5.15 3.96 11.51
C ASN A 35 4.78 4.03 13.01
N LEU A 36 5.40 3.23 13.87
CA LEU A 36 5.31 3.39 15.33
C LEU A 36 5.98 4.69 15.77
N VAL A 37 7.14 5.03 15.19
CA VAL A 37 7.84 6.28 15.45
C VAL A 37 7.00 7.48 14.98
N ALA A 38 6.22 7.34 13.91
CA ALA A 38 5.25 8.35 13.51
C ALA A 38 4.18 8.65 14.57
N LEU A 39 3.96 7.77 15.55
CA LEU A 39 3.11 8.06 16.72
C LEU A 39 3.72 9.11 17.65
N LEU A 40 5.03 9.33 17.61
CA LEU A 40 5.65 10.45 18.31
C LEU A 40 5.22 11.81 17.70
N ARG A 41 4.64 11.83 16.49
CA ARG A 41 3.96 13.04 15.98
C ARG A 41 2.78 13.41 16.88
N LEU A 42 2.14 12.43 17.50
CA LEU A 42 1.09 12.64 18.52
C LEU A 42 1.65 13.25 19.81
N LEU A 43 2.96 13.34 19.96
CA LEU A 43 3.60 14.06 21.06
C LEU A 43 4.02 15.48 20.65
N GLY A 44 3.80 15.87 19.40
CA GLY A 44 4.10 17.22 18.90
C GLY A 44 5.60 17.44 18.68
N VAL A 45 6.39 16.38 18.51
CA VAL A 45 7.83 16.48 18.27
C VAL A 45 8.08 17.15 16.91
N PRO A 46 8.64 18.37 16.88
CA PRO A 46 8.90 19.08 15.63
C PRO A 46 9.96 18.34 14.79
N GLY A 47 9.89 18.46 13.46
CA GLY A 47 10.90 17.88 12.55
C GLY A 47 10.82 16.37 12.32
N LEU A 48 9.89 15.67 12.97
CA LEU A 48 9.73 14.22 12.80
C LEU A 48 9.27 13.79 11.38
N PRO A 49 8.34 14.50 10.69
CA PRO A 49 7.97 14.12 9.33
C PRO A 49 9.11 14.21 8.30
N PRO A 50 9.91 15.30 8.24
CA PRO A 50 11.10 15.35 7.40
C PRO A 50 12.13 14.25 7.72
N LEU A 51 12.36 13.95 9.00
CA LEU A 51 13.28 12.88 9.42
C LEU A 51 12.82 11.51 8.92
N LEU A 52 11.54 11.18 9.09
CA LEU A 52 10.96 9.92 8.59
C LEU A 52 11.08 9.81 7.08
N LEU A 53 10.82 10.91 6.35
CA LEU A 53 10.99 10.94 4.91
C LEU A 53 12.46 10.69 4.51
N LEU A 54 13.42 11.33 5.19
CA LEU A 54 14.84 11.12 4.94
C LEU A 54 15.25 9.67 5.20
N LEU A 55 14.78 9.06 6.29
CA LEU A 55 15.01 7.64 6.59
C LEU A 55 14.45 6.74 5.49
N TYR A 56 13.24 7.01 4.99
CA TYR A 56 12.67 6.27 3.87
C TYR A 56 13.51 6.40 2.59
N ARG A 57 14.02 7.60 2.28
CA ARG A 57 14.91 7.79 1.12
C ARG A 57 16.26 7.10 1.30
N ALA A 58 16.82 7.10 2.51
CA ALA A 58 18.05 6.38 2.81
C ALA A 58 17.87 4.86 2.62
N MET A 59 16.75 4.30 3.07
CA MET A 59 16.41 2.89 2.88
C MET A 59 16.26 2.53 1.39
N ASP A 60 15.59 3.40 0.61
CA ASP A 60 15.48 3.24 -0.85
C ASP A 60 16.85 3.24 -1.52
N ALA A 61 17.73 4.19 -1.18
CA ALA A 61 19.08 4.28 -1.72
C ALA A 61 19.92 3.03 -1.36
N LEU A 62 19.82 2.53 -0.12
CA LEU A 62 20.53 1.32 0.31
C LEU A 62 20.09 0.07 -0.48
N ILE A 63 18.82 -0.01 -0.88
CA ILE A 63 18.35 -1.10 -1.76
C ILE A 63 18.98 -0.97 -3.15
N VAL A 64 18.98 0.24 -3.71
CA VAL A 64 19.59 0.49 -5.03
C VAL A 64 21.08 0.17 -5.01
N ILE A 65 21.83 0.66 -4.01
CA ILE A 65 23.26 0.40 -3.85
C ILE A 65 23.52 -1.10 -3.68
N SER A 66 22.73 -1.78 -2.83
CA SER A 66 22.84 -3.23 -2.63
C SER A 66 22.59 -3.98 -3.94
N PHE A 67 21.58 -3.57 -4.70
CA PHE A 67 21.29 -4.18 -5.99
C PHE A 67 22.40 -3.95 -7.01
N LEU A 68 22.91 -2.72 -7.15
CA LEU A 68 24.01 -2.42 -8.07
C LEU A 68 25.25 -3.24 -7.72
N LYS A 69 25.59 -3.35 -6.42
CA LYS A 69 26.72 -4.12 -5.93
C LYS A 69 26.61 -5.63 -6.21
N TYR A 70 25.43 -6.23 -6.02
CA TYR A 70 25.27 -7.69 -6.09
C TYR A 70 24.69 -8.20 -7.41
N CYS A 71 24.00 -7.35 -8.17
CA CYS A 71 23.16 -7.76 -9.31
C CYS A 71 23.18 -6.77 -10.50
N GLY A 72 23.91 -5.66 -10.43
CA GLY A 72 23.81 -4.55 -11.40
C GLY A 72 24.01 -4.96 -12.86
N SER A 73 24.94 -5.86 -13.15
CA SER A 73 25.21 -6.36 -14.51
C SER A 73 24.10 -7.23 -15.11
N ARG A 74 23.06 -7.57 -14.33
CA ARG A 74 22.00 -8.52 -14.73
C ARG A 74 20.67 -7.83 -15.08
N VAL A 75 20.62 -6.50 -15.08
CA VAL A 75 19.40 -5.74 -15.37
C VAL A 75 18.96 -5.97 -16.82
N LYS A 76 17.67 -6.24 -17.01
CA LYS A 76 17.04 -6.23 -18.33
C LYS A 76 15.94 -5.17 -18.35
N VAL A 77 16.14 -4.13 -19.15
CA VAL A 77 15.14 -3.08 -19.42
C VAL A 77 14.11 -3.65 -20.40
N ARG A 78 12.84 -3.58 -20.04
CA ARG A 78 11.68 -3.95 -20.86
C ARG A 78 11.02 -2.68 -21.39
N GLY A 79 10.18 -2.82 -22.42
CA GLY A 79 9.43 -1.69 -22.99
C GLY A 79 8.62 -0.89 -21.95
N ILE A 80 8.03 -1.57 -20.95
CA ILE A 80 7.32 -0.86 -19.87
C ILE A 80 8.24 0.00 -18.99
N ASP A 81 9.51 -0.40 -18.82
CA ASP A 81 10.44 0.43 -18.05
C ASP A 81 10.81 1.70 -18.81
N LEU A 82 10.88 1.61 -20.14
CA LEU A 82 11.08 2.78 -20.98
C LEU A 82 9.88 3.74 -20.88
N LEU A 83 8.65 3.21 -20.90
CA LEU A 83 7.45 4.02 -20.68
C LEU A 83 7.44 4.68 -19.29
N LEU A 84 7.81 3.93 -18.24
CA LEU A 84 7.94 4.47 -16.89
C LEU A 84 9.06 5.52 -16.79
N LEU A 85 10.18 5.31 -17.49
CA LEU A 85 11.28 6.27 -17.53
C LEU A 85 10.85 7.57 -18.20
N ILE A 86 10.17 7.49 -19.36
CA ILE A 86 9.55 8.65 -20.01
C ILE A 86 8.62 9.36 -19.02
N PHE A 87 7.76 8.61 -18.33
CA PHE A 87 6.87 9.13 -17.29
C PHE A 87 7.58 9.89 -16.17
N ALA A 88 8.80 9.49 -15.80
CA ALA A 88 9.58 10.23 -14.82
C ALA A 88 10.40 11.39 -15.40
N THR A 89 10.81 11.33 -16.67
CA THR A 89 11.71 12.30 -17.28
C THR A 89 10.99 13.55 -17.80
N TYR A 90 9.82 13.44 -18.45
CA TYR A 90 9.18 14.66 -18.96
C TYR A 90 8.67 15.62 -17.87
N PRO A 91 8.12 15.18 -16.72
CA PRO A 91 7.69 16.09 -15.65
C PRO A 91 8.89 16.79 -14.99
N PHE A 92 10.06 16.12 -14.99
CA PHE A 92 11.32 16.71 -14.58
C PHE A 92 11.71 17.88 -15.50
N LEU A 93 11.67 17.66 -16.82
CA LEU A 93 11.95 18.71 -17.80
C LEU A 93 10.96 19.88 -17.71
N ILE A 94 9.66 19.59 -17.53
CA ILE A 94 8.64 20.63 -17.32
C ILE A 94 8.91 21.41 -16.03
N GLY A 95 9.26 20.73 -14.94
CA GLY A 95 9.59 21.39 -13.67
C GLY A 95 10.80 22.34 -13.80
N ILE A 96 11.83 21.94 -14.57
CA ILE A 96 12.96 22.82 -14.92
C ILE A 96 12.49 24.01 -15.75
N ALA A 97 11.73 23.76 -16.83
CA ALA A 97 11.26 24.80 -17.74
C ALA A 97 10.37 25.85 -17.04
N ARG A 98 9.63 25.44 -16.01
CA ARG A 98 8.82 26.34 -15.17
C ARG A 98 9.59 27.01 -14.04
N GLY A 99 10.89 26.74 -13.88
CA GLY A 99 11.70 27.32 -12.81
C GLY A 99 11.36 26.78 -11.42
N ASN A 100 10.70 25.62 -11.30
CA ASN A 100 10.28 25.04 -10.03
C ASN A 100 11.44 24.38 -9.25
N LEU A 101 12.64 24.95 -9.22
CA LEU A 101 13.86 24.35 -8.68
C LEU A 101 13.96 24.44 -7.13
N SER A 102 12.96 23.92 -6.42
CA SER A 102 12.89 23.93 -4.96
C SER A 102 13.24 22.55 -4.35
N ILE A 103 13.34 22.49 -3.01
CA ILE A 103 13.49 21.21 -2.27
C ILE A 103 12.36 20.23 -2.64
N THR A 104 11.16 20.75 -2.92
CA THR A 104 10.03 19.96 -3.40
C THR A 104 10.36 19.25 -4.71
N PHE A 105 10.94 19.95 -5.68
CA PHE A 105 11.30 19.37 -6.97
C PHE A 105 12.32 18.25 -6.82
N ALA A 106 13.32 18.44 -5.96
CA ALA A 106 14.28 17.39 -5.63
C ALA A 106 13.59 16.17 -5.00
N ASN A 107 12.68 16.39 -4.04
CA ASN A 107 11.95 15.31 -3.39
C ASN A 107 11.05 14.54 -4.37
N ASP A 108 10.25 15.24 -5.18
CA ASP A 108 9.42 14.62 -6.23
C ASP A 108 10.28 13.76 -7.16
N THR A 109 11.36 14.35 -7.69
CA THR A 109 12.32 13.65 -8.57
C THR A 109 12.81 12.36 -7.92
N VAL A 110 13.35 12.44 -6.70
CA VAL A 110 13.88 11.26 -6.00
C VAL A 110 12.76 10.22 -5.76
N ILE A 111 11.56 10.63 -5.36
CA ILE A 111 10.43 9.72 -5.13
C ILE A 111 10.10 8.92 -6.39
N PHE A 112 9.89 9.59 -7.53
CA PHE A 112 9.45 8.95 -8.77
C PHE A 112 10.54 8.08 -9.40
N PHE A 113 11.77 8.57 -9.46
CA PHE A 113 12.88 7.78 -9.99
C PHE A 113 13.18 6.56 -9.12
N MET A 114 13.15 6.69 -7.78
CA MET A 114 13.32 5.54 -6.88
C MET A 114 12.16 4.55 -6.97
N PHE A 115 10.93 5.03 -7.15
CA PHE A 115 9.76 4.16 -7.36
C PHE A 115 9.96 3.25 -8.58
N ILE A 116 10.36 3.82 -9.72
CA ILE A 116 10.61 3.08 -10.96
C ILE A 116 11.82 2.16 -10.82
N ALA A 117 12.93 2.66 -10.27
CA ALA A 117 14.13 1.87 -10.03
C ALA A 117 13.82 0.62 -9.19
N LYS A 118 13.02 0.75 -8.12
CA LYS A 118 12.59 -0.37 -7.29
C LYS A 118 11.76 -1.41 -8.07
N ILE A 119 10.88 -0.98 -8.98
CA ILE A 119 10.13 -1.92 -9.85
C ILE A 119 11.11 -2.76 -10.69
N VAL A 120 12.08 -2.11 -11.34
CA VAL A 120 13.08 -2.80 -12.18
C VAL A 120 13.95 -3.74 -11.35
N ILE A 121 14.42 -3.28 -10.19
CA ILE A 121 15.24 -4.04 -9.24
C ILE A 121 14.49 -5.30 -8.78
N PHE A 122 13.29 -5.13 -8.21
CA PHE A 122 12.52 -6.24 -7.67
C PHE A 122 12.14 -7.22 -8.77
N ARG A 123 11.72 -6.74 -9.95
CA ARG A 123 11.35 -7.62 -11.05
C ARG A 123 12.54 -8.45 -11.52
N THR A 124 13.74 -7.85 -11.57
CA THR A 124 14.98 -8.55 -11.95
C THR A 124 15.32 -9.64 -10.93
N ILE A 125 15.33 -9.29 -9.64
CA ILE A 125 15.58 -10.23 -8.54
C ILE A 125 14.56 -11.38 -8.56
N LEU A 126 13.27 -11.06 -8.57
CA LEU A 126 12.19 -12.04 -8.52
C LEU A 126 12.19 -12.95 -9.75
N SER A 127 12.43 -12.43 -10.95
CA SER A 127 12.52 -13.25 -12.17
C SER A 127 13.67 -14.25 -12.10
N ARG A 128 14.81 -13.87 -11.51
CA ARG A 128 15.98 -14.73 -11.34
C ARG A 128 15.73 -15.81 -10.29
N ILE A 129 15.16 -15.44 -9.16
CA ILE A 129 14.78 -16.40 -8.10
C ILE A 129 13.76 -17.39 -8.66
N HIS A 130 12.71 -16.90 -9.31
CA HIS A 130 11.66 -17.75 -9.88
C HIS A 130 12.18 -18.73 -10.93
N ALA A 131 13.21 -18.37 -11.68
CA ALA A 131 13.83 -19.25 -12.66
C ALA A 131 14.57 -20.45 -12.03
N VAL A 132 15.04 -20.32 -10.79
CA VAL A 132 15.88 -21.30 -10.10
C VAL A 132 15.12 -22.05 -9.00
N THR A 133 14.20 -21.40 -8.31
CA THR A 133 13.50 -21.96 -7.15
C THR A 133 12.07 -21.44 -7.04
N ASP A 134 11.26 -22.16 -6.26
CA ASP A 134 9.90 -21.73 -5.95
C ASP A 134 9.93 -20.46 -5.09
N LEU A 135 9.22 -19.42 -5.56
CA LEU A 135 9.11 -18.15 -4.85
C LEU A 135 8.48 -18.37 -3.48
N ASP A 136 7.48 -19.23 -3.37
CA ASP A 136 6.76 -19.48 -2.13
C ASP A 136 7.71 -20.03 -1.04
N ALA A 137 8.61 -20.94 -1.40
CA ALA A 137 9.61 -21.49 -0.48
C ALA A 137 10.54 -20.40 0.07
N VAL A 138 11.01 -19.49 -0.79
CA VAL A 138 11.87 -18.36 -0.39
C VAL A 138 11.10 -17.35 0.46
N PHE A 139 9.84 -17.06 0.13
CA PHE A 139 9.03 -16.06 0.81
C PHE A 139 8.34 -16.54 2.08
N THR A 140 8.26 -17.85 2.35
CA THR A 140 7.54 -18.37 3.51
C THR A 140 8.06 -17.81 4.84
N LYS A 141 9.38 -17.84 5.07
CA LYS A 141 9.99 -17.31 6.31
C LYS A 141 9.84 -15.78 6.40
N PRO A 142 10.19 -14.99 5.36
CA PRO A 142 9.89 -13.56 5.29
C PRO A 142 8.43 -13.19 5.57
N ALA A 143 7.48 -13.88 4.94
CA ALA A 143 6.06 -13.60 5.06
C ALA A 143 5.56 -13.80 6.49
N ARG A 144 5.99 -14.89 7.16
CA ARG A 144 5.65 -15.11 8.58
C ARG A 144 6.19 -13.99 9.47
N LYS A 145 7.43 -13.55 9.25
CA LYS A 145 8.01 -12.42 9.99
C LYS A 145 7.24 -11.13 9.73
N LEU A 146 6.92 -10.81 8.47
CA LEU A 146 6.14 -9.62 8.12
C LEU A 146 4.77 -9.62 8.79
N VAL A 147 4.03 -10.73 8.72
CA VAL A 147 2.72 -10.88 9.37
C VAL A 147 2.82 -10.67 10.88
N LEU A 148 3.79 -11.33 11.53
CA LEU A 148 4.01 -11.23 12.97
C LEU A 148 4.34 -9.79 13.40
N TRP A 149 5.35 -9.18 12.78
CA TRP A 149 5.83 -7.85 13.15
C TRP A 149 4.81 -6.76 12.82
N CYS A 150 4.13 -6.82 11.66
CA CYS A 150 3.08 -5.86 11.34
C CYS A 150 1.90 -5.95 12.32
N GLY A 151 1.50 -7.17 12.71
CA GLY A 151 0.47 -7.37 13.72
C GLY A 151 0.89 -6.84 15.09
N LEU A 152 2.10 -7.17 15.53
CA LEU A 152 2.64 -6.68 16.80
C LEU A 152 2.72 -5.15 16.83
N PHE A 153 3.28 -4.52 15.79
CA PHE A 153 3.38 -3.07 15.73
C PHE A 153 2.00 -2.41 15.66
N ALA A 154 1.03 -2.99 14.96
CA ALA A 154 -0.33 -2.44 14.95
C ALA A 154 -1.02 -2.53 16.31
N VAL A 155 -0.79 -3.60 17.08
CA VAL A 155 -1.30 -3.74 18.45
C VAL A 155 -0.62 -2.74 19.40
N ILE A 156 0.71 -2.62 19.35
CA ILE A 156 1.45 -1.64 20.17
C ILE A 156 0.97 -0.22 19.81
N ALA A 157 0.84 0.07 18.52
CA ALA A 157 0.36 1.36 18.05
C ALA A 157 -1.04 1.69 18.57
N LEU A 158 -1.95 0.71 18.54
CA LEU A 158 -3.30 0.86 19.09
C LEU A 158 -3.26 1.09 20.60
N ALA A 159 -2.45 0.33 21.35
CA ALA A 159 -2.32 0.48 22.80
C ALA A 159 -1.79 1.88 23.18
N VAL A 160 -0.72 2.33 22.51
CA VAL A 160 -0.18 3.68 22.71
C VAL A 160 -1.22 4.75 22.36
N ALA A 161 -1.94 4.58 21.25
CA ALA A 161 -2.98 5.52 20.86
C ALA A 161 -4.11 5.60 21.90
N SER A 162 -4.55 4.46 22.44
CA SER A 162 -5.57 4.43 23.49
C SER A 162 -5.12 5.16 24.76
N VAL A 163 -3.85 4.99 25.16
CA VAL A 163 -3.28 5.72 26.30
C VAL A 163 -3.24 7.22 26.02
N LEU A 164 -2.78 7.64 24.83
CA LEU A 164 -2.68 9.05 24.45
C LEU A 164 -4.04 9.74 24.23
N LEU A 165 -5.05 8.99 23.80
CA LEU A 165 -6.42 9.53 23.71
C LEU A 165 -7.02 9.80 25.09
N GLY A 166 -6.59 9.05 26.12
CA GLY A 166 -6.98 9.30 27.50
C GLY A 166 -6.38 10.58 28.10
N THR A 167 -5.32 11.14 27.52
CA THR A 167 -4.62 12.33 28.06
C THR A 167 -5.12 13.66 27.49
N SER A 168 -6.40 13.73 27.06
CA SER A 168 -7.07 14.90 26.45
C SER A 168 -6.35 15.55 25.25
N SER A 169 -5.31 14.92 24.73
CA SER A 169 -4.47 15.53 23.70
C SER A 169 -5.09 15.49 22.30
N GLY A 170 -6.24 14.82 22.09
CA GLY A 170 -7.05 14.91 20.87
C GLY A 170 -6.36 14.48 19.56
N ARG A 171 -5.14 13.94 19.62
CA ARG A 171 -4.28 13.80 18.44
C ARG A 171 -4.60 12.57 17.57
N TYR A 172 -4.46 12.76 16.27
CA TYR A 172 -4.89 11.84 15.22
C TYR A 172 -3.99 10.59 15.05
N TYR A 173 -4.43 9.43 15.54
CA TYR A 173 -3.73 8.16 15.36
C TYR A 173 -3.50 7.76 13.89
N GLN A 174 -2.31 7.23 13.56
CA GLN A 174 -1.99 6.59 12.28
C GLN A 174 -1.73 5.09 12.45
N ALA A 175 -2.67 4.21 12.08
CA ALA A 175 -2.39 2.78 12.00
C ALA A 175 -1.38 2.48 10.88
N PRO A 176 -0.54 1.44 11.04
CA PRO A 176 0.45 1.07 10.03
C PRO A 176 -0.22 0.73 8.70
N ALA A 177 0.22 1.35 7.59
CA ALA A 177 -0.33 1.09 6.25
C ALA A 177 -0.08 -0.36 5.77
N GLU A 178 0.93 -1.02 6.36
CA GLU A 178 1.43 -2.35 6.02
C GLU A 178 0.51 -3.47 6.51
N LEU A 179 -0.46 -3.15 7.37
CA LEU A 179 -1.50 -4.08 7.83
C LEU A 179 -2.23 -4.75 6.67
N THR A 180 -2.43 -3.99 5.59
CA THR A 180 -3.03 -4.44 4.33
C THR A 180 -2.28 -5.62 3.71
N PHE A 181 -0.95 -5.56 3.68
CA PHE A 181 -0.14 -6.61 3.08
C PHE A 181 -0.09 -7.85 3.96
N ALA A 182 0.04 -7.66 5.27
CA ALA A 182 -0.02 -8.74 6.23
C ALA A 182 -1.36 -9.49 6.13
N ALA A 183 -2.47 -8.77 5.99
CA ALA A 183 -3.79 -9.33 5.77
C ALA A 183 -3.90 -10.10 4.43
N ALA A 184 -3.35 -9.54 3.34
CA ALA A 184 -3.29 -10.23 2.05
C ALA A 184 -2.48 -11.54 2.11
N LEU A 185 -1.35 -11.56 2.84
CA LEU A 185 -0.52 -12.75 3.03
C LEU A 185 -1.26 -13.86 3.80
N VAL A 186 -1.95 -13.53 4.90
CA VAL A 186 -2.71 -14.53 5.66
C VAL A 186 -3.91 -15.06 4.87
N LEU A 187 -4.56 -14.19 4.10
CA LEU A 187 -5.71 -14.57 3.27
C LEU A 187 -5.28 -15.46 2.10
N ALA A 188 -4.15 -15.17 1.46
CA ALA A 188 -3.56 -16.03 0.43
C ALA A 188 -3.17 -17.42 0.95
N GLN A 189 -2.82 -17.52 2.25
CA GLN A 189 -2.58 -18.79 2.93
C GLN A 189 -3.87 -19.47 3.44
N GLY A 190 -5.05 -18.87 3.22
CA GLY A 190 -6.34 -19.38 3.69
C GLY A 190 -6.58 -19.24 5.21
N LYS A 191 -5.79 -18.40 5.90
CA LYS A 191 -5.88 -18.19 7.37
C LYS A 191 -6.88 -17.09 7.71
N ILE A 192 -8.17 -17.42 7.61
CA ILE A 192 -9.28 -16.48 7.75
C ILE A 192 -9.33 -15.85 9.16
N PHE A 193 -9.07 -16.62 10.21
CA PHE A 193 -9.06 -16.08 11.57
C PHE A 193 -8.01 -14.97 11.76
N ALA A 194 -6.79 -15.16 11.27
CA ALA A 194 -5.75 -14.13 11.32
C ALA A 194 -6.13 -12.88 10.50
N TYR A 195 -6.82 -13.06 9.36
CA TYR A 195 -7.38 -11.94 8.60
C TYR A 195 -8.43 -11.16 9.42
N LEU A 196 -9.33 -11.85 10.12
CA LEU A 196 -10.34 -11.22 10.98
C LEU A 196 -9.71 -10.44 12.13
N VAL A 197 -8.60 -10.93 12.71
CA VAL A 197 -7.83 -10.18 13.71
C VAL A 197 -7.30 -8.87 13.10
N PHE A 198 -6.74 -8.89 11.89
CA PHE A 198 -6.31 -7.65 11.22
C PHE A 198 -7.46 -6.70 10.91
N LEU A 199 -8.62 -7.22 10.51
CA LEU A 199 -9.83 -6.43 10.31
C LEU A 199 -10.29 -5.78 11.61
N ALA A 200 -10.30 -6.52 12.72
CA ALA A 200 -10.63 -6.01 14.05
C ALA A 200 -9.65 -4.92 14.51
N ILE A 201 -8.35 -5.09 14.27
CA ILE A 201 -7.34 -4.06 14.54
C ILE A 201 -7.60 -2.81 13.69
N ALA A 202 -7.91 -2.95 12.40
CA ALA A 202 -8.23 -1.82 11.52
C ALA A 202 -9.50 -1.06 11.96
N LEU A 203 -10.51 -1.80 12.41
CA LEU A 203 -11.76 -1.27 12.98
C LEU A 203 -11.49 -0.51 14.28
N ALA A 204 -10.79 -1.13 15.22
CA ALA A 204 -10.42 -0.51 16.50
C ALA A 204 -9.56 0.75 16.30
N ALA A 205 -8.68 0.73 15.30
CA ALA A 205 -7.89 1.88 14.88
C ALA A 205 -8.70 3.02 14.24
N GLY A 206 -9.95 2.78 13.82
CA GLY A 206 -10.77 3.75 13.11
C GLY A 206 -10.21 4.16 11.74
N LYS A 207 -9.37 3.32 11.11
CA LYS A 207 -8.74 3.62 9.81
C LYS A 207 -9.60 3.16 8.65
N ARG A 208 -10.54 4.03 8.27
CA ARG A 208 -11.54 3.81 7.21
C ARG A 208 -10.93 3.29 5.89
N MET A 209 -9.82 3.87 5.41
CA MET A 209 -9.24 3.43 4.14
C MET A 209 -8.56 2.05 4.23
N VAL A 210 -7.83 1.79 5.31
CA VAL A 210 -7.24 0.45 5.54
C VAL A 210 -8.36 -0.59 5.63
N MET A 211 -9.43 -0.28 6.38
CA MET A 211 -10.62 -1.12 6.47
C MET A 211 -11.26 -1.38 5.11
N LEU A 212 -11.48 -0.34 4.28
CA LEU A 212 -11.99 -0.49 2.92
C LEU A 212 -11.10 -1.41 2.09
N GLY A 213 -9.78 -1.22 2.15
CA GLY A 213 -8.82 -2.08 1.46
C GLY A 213 -8.89 -3.54 1.91
N LEU A 214 -9.02 -3.79 3.22
CA LEU A 214 -9.22 -5.13 3.77
C LEU A 214 -10.52 -5.75 3.23
N ILE A 215 -11.63 -5.01 3.26
CA ILE A 215 -12.92 -5.47 2.72
C ILE A 215 -12.80 -5.83 1.22
N VAL A 216 -12.13 -4.99 0.43
CA VAL A 216 -11.90 -5.25 -1.00
C VAL A 216 -11.10 -6.53 -1.22
N ILE A 217 -10.01 -6.77 -0.49
CA ILE A 217 -9.24 -8.03 -0.65
C ILE A 217 -10.02 -9.25 -0.17
N ALA A 218 -10.85 -9.11 0.86
CA ALA A 218 -11.75 -10.16 1.31
C ALA A 218 -12.76 -10.53 0.23
N ALA A 219 -13.41 -9.55 -0.40
CA ALA A 219 -14.37 -9.77 -1.48
C ALA A 219 -13.70 -10.47 -2.67
N VAL A 220 -12.57 -9.93 -3.14
CA VAL A 220 -11.81 -10.52 -4.26
C VAL A 220 -11.34 -11.94 -3.93
N ALA A 221 -10.88 -12.20 -2.69
CA ALA A 221 -10.43 -13.52 -2.29
C ALA A 221 -11.56 -14.53 -2.10
N ALA A 222 -12.71 -14.10 -1.59
CA ALA A 222 -13.90 -14.93 -1.47
C ALA A 222 -14.43 -15.36 -2.85
N LEU A 223 -14.39 -14.47 -3.85
CA LEU A 223 -14.76 -14.81 -5.23
C LEU A 223 -13.76 -15.80 -5.86
N ALA A 224 -12.48 -15.72 -5.50
CA ALA A 224 -11.42 -16.52 -6.10
C ALA A 224 -11.15 -17.88 -5.42
N HIS A 225 -11.36 -18.01 -4.10
CA HIS A 225 -11.03 -19.21 -3.31
C HIS A 225 -12.23 -19.78 -2.54
N PRO A 226 -12.66 -21.02 -2.84
CA PRO A 226 -13.78 -21.67 -2.14
C PRO A 226 -13.58 -21.81 -0.63
N LYS A 227 -12.34 -22.03 -0.16
CA LYS A 227 -12.01 -22.11 1.28
C LYS A 227 -12.26 -20.77 1.99
N VAL A 228 -11.80 -19.69 1.38
CA VAL A 228 -12.00 -18.32 1.87
C VAL A 228 -13.48 -17.97 1.87
N ARG A 229 -14.19 -18.27 0.77
CA ARG A 229 -15.64 -18.12 0.64
C ARG A 229 -16.41 -18.83 1.75
N LYS A 230 -16.12 -20.13 1.97
CA LYS A 230 -16.79 -20.93 3.00
C LYS A 230 -16.54 -20.35 4.40
N GLY A 231 -15.34 -19.90 4.71
CA GLY A 231 -15.08 -19.30 6.01
C GLY A 231 -15.70 -17.92 6.19
N PHE A 232 -15.79 -17.09 5.14
CA PHE A 232 -16.55 -15.84 5.21
C PHE A 232 -18.05 -16.10 5.40
N ILE A 233 -18.63 -17.07 4.70
CA ILE A 233 -20.03 -17.45 4.90
C ILE A 233 -20.26 -17.90 6.34
N ARG A 234 -19.38 -18.75 6.89
CA ARG A 234 -19.45 -19.16 8.30
C ARG A 234 -19.34 -17.97 9.24
N PHE A 235 -18.41 -17.05 8.97
CA PHE A 235 -18.26 -15.84 9.77
C PHE A 235 -19.50 -14.94 9.69
N LEU A 236 -20.12 -14.81 8.51
CA LEU A 236 -21.34 -14.01 8.35
C LEU A 236 -22.51 -14.65 9.08
N VAL A 237 -22.68 -15.97 9.00
CA VAL A 237 -23.70 -16.69 9.76
C VAL A 237 -23.48 -16.54 11.27
N VAL A 238 -22.24 -16.78 11.74
CA VAL A 238 -21.90 -16.56 13.15
C VAL A 238 -22.13 -15.10 13.53
N GLY A 239 -21.69 -14.16 12.70
CA GLY A 239 -21.83 -12.73 12.91
C GLY A 239 -23.29 -12.30 13.01
N VAL A 240 -24.17 -12.77 12.14
CA VAL A 240 -25.63 -12.49 12.19
C VAL A 240 -26.27 -13.05 13.45
N VAL A 241 -25.78 -14.16 13.99
CA VAL A 241 -26.27 -14.72 15.26
C VAL A 241 -25.66 -14.01 16.47
N PHE A 242 -24.38 -13.62 16.38
CA PHE A 242 -23.61 -13.04 17.49
C PHE A 242 -23.77 -11.52 17.60
N LEU A 243 -24.07 -10.80 16.52
CA LEU A 243 -24.31 -9.36 16.51
C LEU A 243 -25.51 -8.98 17.39
N PRO A 244 -26.68 -9.63 17.28
CA PRO A 244 -27.81 -9.38 18.18
C PRO A 244 -27.45 -9.67 19.64
N VAL A 245 -26.75 -10.78 19.92
CA VAL A 245 -26.33 -11.15 21.27
C VAL A 245 -25.31 -10.15 21.83
N ALA A 246 -24.34 -9.74 21.03
CA ALA A 246 -23.35 -8.72 21.40
C ALA A 246 -24.00 -7.34 21.55
N PHE A 247 -25.00 -7.00 20.74
CA PHE A 247 -25.75 -5.75 20.84
C PHE A 247 -26.57 -5.71 22.14
N ILE A 248 -27.30 -6.79 22.46
CA ILE A 248 -28.05 -6.97 23.70
C ILE A 248 -27.12 -6.99 24.93
N ALA A 249 -25.93 -7.57 24.83
CA ALA A 249 -24.94 -7.56 25.91
C ALA A 249 -24.22 -6.20 26.02
N SER A 250 -24.03 -5.48 24.91
CA SER A 250 -23.32 -4.19 24.86
C SER A 250 -24.07 -3.06 25.54
N SER A 251 -25.42 -3.07 25.50
CA SER A 251 -26.25 -2.13 26.27
C SER A 251 -26.03 -2.20 27.78
N SER A 252 -25.36 -3.24 28.28
CA SER A 252 -25.04 -3.45 29.69
C SER A 252 -23.54 -3.42 30.03
N PHE A 253 -22.62 -3.48 29.05
CA PHE A 253 -21.17 -3.69 29.32
C PHE A 253 -20.21 -2.78 28.54
N LEU A 254 -20.66 -2.18 27.44
CA LEU A 254 -19.84 -1.30 26.60
C LEU A 254 -20.52 0.07 26.56
N GLY A 255 -20.12 0.95 27.48
CA GLY A 255 -20.58 2.34 27.47
C GLY A 255 -20.42 2.97 26.08
N SER A 256 -21.34 3.87 25.74
CA SER A 256 -21.46 4.57 24.45
C SER A 256 -20.22 5.37 23.99
N ASP A 257 -19.12 5.34 24.75
CA ASP A 257 -17.98 6.24 24.62
C ASP A 257 -16.77 5.62 23.91
N LEU A 258 -16.93 4.49 23.23
CA LEU A 258 -15.86 3.96 22.38
C LEU A 258 -15.56 4.93 21.22
N VAL A 259 -14.42 5.61 21.29
CA VAL A 259 -13.91 6.59 20.31
C VAL A 259 -13.97 6.06 18.86
N SER A 260 -13.79 4.76 18.65
CA SER A 260 -13.89 4.10 17.34
C SER A 260 -15.31 4.11 16.78
N VAL A 261 -16.32 3.82 17.61
CA VAL A 261 -17.73 3.86 17.24
C VAL A 261 -18.15 5.30 16.95
N ASN A 262 -17.74 6.25 17.79
CA ASN A 262 -18.00 7.68 17.57
C ASN A 262 -17.39 8.20 16.26
N LYS A 263 -16.20 7.73 15.85
CA LYS A 263 -15.61 8.08 14.55
C LYS A 263 -16.38 7.51 13.36
N ILE A 264 -16.91 6.29 13.47
CA ILE A 264 -17.70 5.67 12.39
C ILE A 264 -19.06 6.36 12.30
N LEU A 265 -19.79 6.46 13.42
CA LEU A 265 -21.08 7.15 13.52
C LEU A 265 -20.97 8.62 13.13
N GLY A 266 -19.88 9.30 13.48
CA GLY A 266 -19.61 10.67 13.05
C GLY A 266 -19.58 10.82 11.53
N THR A 267 -19.03 9.84 10.80
CA THR A 267 -19.06 9.81 9.33
C THR A 267 -20.48 9.71 8.80
N PHE A 268 -21.27 8.78 9.35
CA PHE A 268 -22.65 8.57 8.91
C PHE A 268 -23.50 9.81 9.19
N ARG A 269 -23.38 10.40 10.38
CA ARG A 269 -24.05 11.65 10.74
C ARG A 269 -23.62 12.81 9.85
N GLN A 270 -22.36 12.87 9.44
CA GLN A 270 -21.88 13.89 8.50
C GLN A 270 -22.49 13.69 7.11
N ILE A 271 -22.57 12.45 6.62
CA ILE A 271 -23.22 12.12 5.34
C ILE A 271 -24.71 12.44 5.41
N GLU A 272 -25.38 12.07 6.50
CA GLU A 272 -26.81 12.35 6.72
C GLU A 272 -27.08 13.85 6.70
N ARG A 273 -26.33 14.63 7.48
CA ARG A 273 -26.43 16.10 7.47
C ARG A 273 -26.12 16.69 6.10
N ALA A 274 -25.10 16.17 5.41
CA ALA A 274 -24.77 16.62 4.06
C ALA A 274 -25.94 16.35 3.10
N MET A 275 -26.58 15.19 3.17
CA MET A 275 -27.75 14.86 2.34
C MET A 275 -28.97 15.72 2.67
N GLU A 276 -29.15 16.12 3.93
CA GLU A 276 -30.24 17.00 4.36
C GLU A 276 -30.02 18.47 3.97
N GLN A 277 -28.76 18.92 3.90
CA GLN A 277 -28.38 20.31 3.68
C GLN A 277 -28.05 20.65 2.22
N SER A 278 -28.07 19.67 1.31
CA SER A 278 -27.62 19.84 -0.08
C SER A 278 -28.76 19.67 -1.08
N ASP A 279 -28.79 20.55 -2.09
CA ASP A 279 -29.74 20.47 -3.20
C ASP A 279 -29.21 19.61 -4.36
N ASN A 280 -27.90 19.34 -4.39
CA ASN A 280 -27.26 18.59 -5.47
C ASN A 280 -26.06 17.75 -4.99
N LEU A 281 -25.59 16.84 -5.85
CA LEU A 281 -24.48 15.93 -5.54
C LEU A 281 -23.17 16.68 -5.23
N LEU A 282 -22.93 17.84 -5.85
CA LEU A 282 -21.73 18.62 -5.65
C LEU A 282 -21.68 19.16 -4.21
N GLU A 283 -22.80 19.71 -3.74
CA GLU A 283 -22.98 20.16 -2.36
C GLU A 283 -22.88 19.01 -1.36
N ILE A 284 -23.44 17.83 -1.69
CA ILE A 284 -23.29 16.65 -0.81
C ILE A 284 -21.79 16.33 -0.63
N LEU A 285 -21.01 16.35 -1.71
CA LEU A 285 -19.57 16.10 -1.65
C LEU A 285 -18.84 17.21 -0.88
N MET A 286 -19.26 18.46 -1.07
CA MET A 286 -18.77 19.63 -0.36
C MET A 286 -18.92 19.50 1.17
N TYR A 287 -20.11 19.12 1.66
CA TYR A 287 -20.37 18.94 3.09
C TYR A 287 -19.79 17.63 3.66
N THR A 288 -19.67 16.59 2.82
CA THR A 288 -19.14 15.28 3.25
C THR A 288 -17.62 15.28 3.39
N ASP A 289 -16.90 15.91 2.46
CA ASP A 289 -15.43 15.99 2.48
C ASP A 289 -14.95 17.34 1.90
N PRO A 290 -15.02 18.42 2.70
CA PRO A 290 -14.73 19.75 2.21
C PRO A 290 -13.25 19.91 1.82
N GLY A 291 -12.34 19.18 2.48
CA GLY A 291 -10.92 19.21 2.13
C GLY A 291 -10.63 18.65 0.74
N ARG A 292 -11.30 17.54 0.36
CA ARG A 292 -11.20 16.98 -1.00
C ARG A 292 -11.91 17.82 -2.05
N TYR A 293 -13.03 18.43 -1.67
CA TYR A 293 -13.75 19.34 -2.54
C TYR A 293 -12.90 20.58 -2.87
N VAL A 294 -12.31 21.23 -1.87
CA VAL A 294 -11.40 22.38 -2.10
C VAL A 294 -10.19 21.98 -2.90
N GLU A 295 -9.58 20.82 -2.62
CA GLU A 295 -8.50 20.30 -3.48
C GLU A 295 -8.92 20.23 -4.94
N TYR A 296 -10.13 19.73 -5.22
CA TYR A 296 -10.66 19.66 -6.58
C TYR A 296 -10.80 21.04 -7.23
N VAL A 297 -11.44 21.98 -6.53
CA VAL A 297 -11.69 23.33 -7.04
C VAL A 297 -10.39 24.11 -7.21
N SER A 298 -9.47 24.06 -6.24
CA SER A 298 -8.17 24.73 -6.29
C SER A 298 -7.25 24.19 -7.40
N LEU A 299 -7.37 22.92 -7.78
CA LEU A 299 -6.58 22.33 -8.86
C LEU A 299 -7.10 22.68 -10.26
N LEU A 300 -8.40 22.92 -10.41
CA LEU A 300 -9.04 23.08 -11.71
C LEU A 300 -8.46 24.24 -12.56
N PRO A 301 -8.16 25.43 -12.00
CA PRO A 301 -7.53 26.52 -12.74
C PRO A 301 -6.13 26.17 -13.28
N HIS A 302 -5.45 25.18 -12.68
CA HIS A 302 -4.14 24.71 -13.09
C HIS A 302 -4.18 23.57 -14.12
N LEU A 303 -5.38 23.23 -14.62
CA LEU A 303 -5.64 22.15 -15.57
C LEU A 303 -6.16 22.70 -16.91
N VAL A 304 -5.51 23.73 -17.44
CA VAL A 304 -5.90 24.40 -18.70
C VAL A 304 -4.83 24.25 -19.78
N ASP A 305 -5.27 24.22 -21.05
CA ASP A 305 -4.41 24.17 -22.25
C ASP A 305 -3.35 23.05 -22.20
N TRP A 306 -2.08 23.43 -22.31
CA TRP A 306 -0.95 22.51 -22.33
C TRP A 306 -0.76 21.78 -21.00
N SER A 307 -1.11 22.43 -19.88
CA SER A 307 -0.95 21.87 -18.54
C SER A 307 -1.92 20.72 -18.28
N LEU A 308 -3.07 20.70 -18.96
CA LEU A 308 -3.99 19.56 -18.93
C LEU A 308 -3.32 18.30 -19.51
N TRP A 309 -2.62 18.43 -20.64
CA TRP A 309 -2.02 17.29 -21.34
C TRP A 309 -0.71 16.82 -20.73
N PHE A 310 0.17 17.76 -20.37
CA PHE A 310 1.54 17.48 -19.93
C PHE A 310 1.78 17.72 -18.44
N GLY A 311 0.80 18.28 -17.73
CA GLY A 311 0.92 18.60 -16.32
C GLY A 311 1.77 19.83 -16.04
N ASN A 312 1.89 20.15 -14.77
CA ASN A 312 2.66 21.29 -14.28
C ASN A 312 4.11 20.90 -13.85
N GLY A 313 4.46 19.62 -13.91
CA GLY A 313 5.82 19.12 -13.65
C GLY A 313 6.17 18.96 -12.17
N TYR A 314 7.38 18.47 -11.90
CA TYR A 314 7.90 18.36 -10.53
C TYR A 314 8.05 19.73 -9.88
N GLY A 315 7.87 19.80 -8.56
CA GLY A 315 7.97 21.08 -7.85
C GLY A 315 6.68 21.91 -7.84
N PHE A 316 5.77 21.70 -8.79
CA PHE A 316 4.49 22.44 -8.87
C PHE A 316 3.68 22.28 -7.59
N ARG A 317 3.27 23.36 -6.93
CA ARG A 317 2.41 23.39 -5.74
C ARG A 317 1.17 24.26 -6.06
N TYR A 318 0.11 24.08 -5.28
CA TYR A 318 -1.11 24.90 -5.34
C TYR A 318 -1.56 25.17 -3.91
N ASP A 319 -2.24 26.29 -3.71
CA ASP A 319 -2.79 26.68 -2.42
C ASP A 319 -4.26 26.26 -2.37
N LEU A 320 -4.71 25.78 -1.20
CA LEU A 320 -6.14 25.58 -0.98
C LEU A 320 -6.82 26.91 -0.69
N ASP A 321 -8.09 27.00 -1.06
CA ASP A 321 -8.95 28.12 -0.68
C ASP A 321 -9.13 28.14 0.85
N SER A 322 -8.36 29.02 1.50
CA SER A 322 -8.34 29.19 2.95
C SER A 322 -9.67 29.68 3.50
N ASP A 323 -10.35 30.53 2.73
CA ASP A 323 -11.58 31.20 3.14
C ASP A 323 -12.71 30.17 3.15
N PHE A 324 -12.77 29.33 2.10
CA PHE A 324 -13.67 28.19 2.07
C PHE A 324 -13.39 27.22 3.24
N LEU A 325 -12.14 26.84 3.49
CA LEU A 325 -11.82 25.92 4.59
C LEU A 325 -12.20 26.49 5.96
N PHE A 326 -12.09 27.82 6.12
CA PHE A 326 -12.50 28.52 7.33
C PHE A 326 -14.01 28.40 7.58
N GLU A 327 -14.85 28.52 6.54
CA GLU A 327 -16.31 28.34 6.63
C GLU A 327 -16.72 26.96 7.15
N PHE A 328 -15.89 25.94 6.91
CA PHE A 328 -16.10 24.57 7.40
C PHE A 328 -15.35 24.25 8.70
N GLY A 329 -14.80 25.26 9.39
CA GLY A 329 -14.07 25.08 10.66
C GLY A 329 -12.74 24.35 10.50
N MET A 330 -12.13 24.38 9.31
CA MET A 330 -10.87 23.71 8.97
C MET A 330 -9.68 24.68 8.83
N ALA A 331 -9.69 25.77 9.62
CA ALA A 331 -8.69 26.85 9.58
C ALA A 331 -7.23 26.38 9.81
N ASP A 332 -7.00 25.23 10.43
CA ASP A 332 -5.65 24.66 10.68
C ASP A 332 -5.12 23.79 9.52
N HIS A 333 -5.83 23.70 8.39
CA HIS A 333 -5.49 22.84 7.24
C HIS A 333 -5.03 23.63 5.99
N LEU A 334 -4.41 24.80 6.20
CA LEU A 334 -4.05 25.76 5.15
C LEU A 334 -2.92 25.31 4.21
N GLU A 335 -2.12 24.31 4.58
CA GLU A 335 -1.00 23.84 3.77
C GLU A 335 -1.23 22.43 3.21
N VAL A 336 -1.63 22.33 1.94
CA VAL A 336 -1.68 21.03 1.27
C VAL A 336 -0.34 20.70 0.62
N THR A 337 0.31 19.72 1.23
CA THR A 337 1.45 18.99 0.65
C THR A 337 0.98 18.04 -0.45
N ASN A 338 0.50 18.57 -1.58
CA ASN A 338 0.77 18.15 -2.97
C ASN A 338 1.13 16.66 -3.28
N ALA A 339 0.46 15.71 -2.63
CA ALA A 339 0.86 14.30 -2.63
C ALA A 339 -0.34 13.35 -2.59
N HIS A 340 -1.52 13.80 -3.01
CA HIS A 340 -2.62 12.89 -3.21
C HIS A 340 -2.36 12.04 -4.45
N PHE A 341 -2.61 10.74 -4.34
CA PHE A 341 -2.66 9.85 -5.48
C PHE A 341 -4.09 9.80 -6.03
N THR A 342 -4.70 10.97 -6.24
CA THR A 342 -5.96 11.02 -6.96
C THR A 342 -5.65 11.10 -8.45
N PRO A 343 -6.53 10.58 -9.33
CA PRO A 343 -6.41 10.83 -10.77
C PRO A 343 -6.23 12.32 -11.07
N LEU A 344 -6.90 13.19 -10.31
CA LEU A 344 -6.77 14.63 -10.43
C LEU A 344 -5.36 15.14 -10.11
N ALA A 345 -4.78 14.74 -8.97
CA ALA A 345 -3.42 15.16 -8.60
C ALA A 345 -2.35 14.58 -9.55
N ILE A 346 -2.58 13.37 -10.08
CA ILE A 346 -1.76 12.83 -11.17
C ILE A 346 -1.88 13.73 -12.40
N THR A 347 -3.09 14.08 -12.84
CA THR A 347 -3.27 14.98 -13.98
C THR A 347 -2.68 16.37 -13.72
N ALA A 348 -2.78 16.91 -12.51
CA ALA A 348 -2.19 18.22 -12.19
C ALA A 348 -0.66 18.22 -12.31
N LYS A 349 0.01 17.14 -11.88
CA LYS A 349 1.48 17.07 -11.88
C LYS A 349 2.05 16.50 -13.19
N PHE A 350 1.34 15.56 -13.80
CA PHE A 350 1.79 14.75 -14.94
C PHE A 350 0.91 14.89 -16.20
N GLY A 351 -0.22 15.59 -16.11
CA GLY A 351 -1.16 15.71 -17.22
C GLY A 351 -1.87 14.41 -17.55
N LEU A 352 -2.74 14.48 -18.56
CA LEU A 352 -3.46 13.33 -19.09
C LEU A 352 -2.51 12.26 -19.64
N PHE A 353 -1.37 12.64 -20.23
CA PHE A 353 -0.37 11.65 -20.67
C PHE A 353 0.19 10.85 -19.51
N GLY A 354 0.47 11.51 -18.39
CA GLY A 354 0.86 10.84 -17.16
C GLY A 354 -0.17 9.87 -16.64
N LEU A 355 -1.43 10.32 -16.57
CA LEU A 355 -2.55 9.48 -16.15
C LEU A 355 -2.73 8.27 -17.08
N MET A 356 -2.56 8.43 -18.40
CA MET A 356 -2.62 7.33 -19.36
C MET A 356 -1.53 6.28 -19.12
N ILE A 357 -0.27 6.69 -18.98
CA ILE A 357 0.84 5.76 -18.68
C ILE A 357 0.57 5.02 -17.36
N TRP A 358 0.03 5.75 -16.38
CA TRP A 358 -0.35 5.19 -15.10
C TRP A 358 -1.46 4.13 -15.23
N ILE A 359 -2.52 4.42 -15.98
CA ILE A 359 -3.61 3.46 -16.27
C ILE A 359 -3.06 2.24 -17.03
N ILE A 360 -2.16 2.42 -17.99
CA ILE A 360 -1.51 1.31 -18.72
C ILE A 360 -0.75 0.41 -17.75
N LEU A 361 0.00 0.97 -16.80
CA LEU A 361 0.68 0.19 -15.76
C LEU A 361 -0.31 -0.60 -14.90
N ILE A 362 -1.38 0.04 -14.42
CA ILE A 362 -2.44 -0.63 -13.66
C ILE A 362 -3.06 -1.76 -14.49
N ALA A 363 -3.47 -1.47 -15.72
CA ALA A 363 -4.10 -2.43 -16.61
C ALA A 363 -3.17 -3.61 -16.90
N GLN A 364 -1.88 -3.37 -17.10
CA GLN A 364 -0.89 -4.43 -17.28
C GLN A 364 -0.75 -5.28 -16.01
N VAL A 365 -0.66 -4.67 -14.83
CA VAL A 365 -0.62 -5.42 -13.58
C VAL A 365 -1.90 -6.25 -13.46
N LEU A 366 -3.08 -5.66 -13.64
CA LEU A 366 -4.38 -6.33 -13.48
C LEU A 366 -4.69 -7.38 -14.57
N SER A 367 -4.07 -7.30 -15.74
CA SER A 367 -4.26 -8.25 -16.84
C SER A 367 -3.37 -9.50 -16.74
N THR A 368 -2.30 -9.48 -15.94
CA THR A 368 -1.49 -10.70 -15.76
C THR A 368 -2.29 -11.81 -15.06
N ARG A 369 -2.17 -13.05 -15.55
CA ARG A 369 -2.90 -14.19 -14.98
C ARG A 369 -2.53 -14.38 -13.51
N ILE A 370 -3.53 -14.52 -12.65
CA ILE A 370 -3.34 -14.74 -11.22
C ILE A 370 -2.97 -16.21 -10.97
N ASN A 371 -1.73 -16.46 -10.54
CA ASN A 371 -1.34 -17.78 -10.06
C ASN A 371 -1.86 -18.01 -8.64
N ARG A 372 -3.08 -18.54 -8.53
CA ARG A 372 -3.73 -18.85 -7.24
C ARG A 372 -3.02 -19.95 -6.44
N LYS A 373 -2.06 -20.67 -7.03
CA LYS A 373 -1.28 -21.71 -6.33
C LYS A 373 -0.10 -21.12 -5.57
N SER A 374 0.47 -20.00 -6.03
CA SER A 374 1.52 -19.30 -5.30
C SER A 374 0.91 -18.33 -4.29
N PHE A 375 1.12 -18.55 -3.00
CA PHE A 375 0.61 -17.63 -1.99
C PHE A 375 1.30 -16.26 -2.10
N ALA A 376 2.58 -16.21 -2.50
CA ALA A 376 3.33 -14.97 -2.57
C ALA A 376 2.84 -14.08 -3.73
N GLU A 377 2.66 -14.66 -4.92
CA GLU A 377 2.11 -13.94 -6.08
C GLU A 377 0.67 -13.49 -5.81
N TYR A 378 -0.15 -14.38 -5.24
CA TYR A 378 -1.54 -14.09 -4.96
C TYR A 378 -1.70 -12.99 -3.90
N ALA A 379 -0.92 -13.02 -2.81
CA ALA A 379 -0.92 -11.98 -1.79
C ALA A 379 -0.50 -10.61 -2.35
N CYS A 380 0.54 -10.56 -3.18
CA CYS A 380 0.97 -9.32 -3.82
C CYS A 380 -0.13 -8.73 -4.72
N ARG A 381 -0.87 -9.59 -5.42
CA ARG A 381 -1.98 -9.15 -6.27
C ARG A 381 -3.15 -8.59 -5.47
N LEU A 382 -3.54 -9.27 -4.38
CA LEU A 382 -4.55 -8.76 -3.46
C LEU A 382 -4.12 -7.42 -2.85
N ALA A 383 -2.87 -7.33 -2.37
CA ALA A 383 -2.34 -6.10 -1.79
C ALA A 383 -2.29 -4.95 -2.79
N PHE A 384 -1.94 -5.20 -4.05
CA PHE A 384 -1.98 -4.19 -5.11
C PHE A 384 -3.39 -3.65 -5.33
N ILE A 385 -4.40 -4.53 -5.45
CA ILE A 385 -5.81 -4.13 -5.60
C ILE A 385 -6.27 -3.31 -4.39
N SER A 386 -5.89 -3.74 -3.18
CA SER A 386 -6.19 -2.97 -1.97
C SER A 386 -5.56 -1.59 -2.00
N MET A 387 -4.29 -1.49 -2.43
CA MET A 387 -3.58 -0.22 -2.50
C MET A 387 -4.24 0.72 -3.51
N LEU A 388 -4.74 0.21 -4.65
CA LEU A 388 -5.51 1.01 -5.59
C LEU A 388 -6.82 1.54 -4.96
N ALA A 389 -7.56 0.69 -4.25
CA ALA A 389 -8.77 1.12 -3.57
C ALA A 389 -8.48 2.15 -2.46
N GLN A 390 -7.40 1.95 -1.70
CA GLN A 390 -6.96 2.89 -0.67
C GLN A 390 -6.49 4.21 -1.27
N SER A 391 -5.78 4.17 -2.40
CA SER A 391 -5.14 5.33 -2.98
C SER A 391 -6.11 6.31 -3.63
N LEU A 392 -7.33 5.86 -3.98
CA LEU A 392 -8.44 6.76 -4.32
C LEU A 392 -8.72 7.80 -3.21
N PHE A 393 -8.32 7.49 -1.96
CA PHE A 393 -8.64 8.30 -0.80
C PHE A 393 -7.43 8.62 0.10
N ALA A 394 -6.26 8.01 -0.11
CA ALA A 394 -5.10 8.14 0.78
C ALA A 394 -3.73 8.32 0.06
N TYR A 395 -2.82 9.02 0.76
CA TYR A 395 -1.55 9.62 0.30
C TYR A 395 -0.33 8.68 0.14
N SER A 396 -0.50 7.35 0.00
CA SER A 396 0.63 6.44 0.25
C SER A 396 1.20 5.72 -0.98
N PHE A 397 0.58 5.81 -2.16
CA PHE A 397 0.91 4.89 -3.26
C PHE A 397 2.39 4.93 -3.71
N PHE A 398 2.95 6.11 -4.00
CA PHE A 398 4.34 6.24 -4.46
C PHE A 398 5.38 6.19 -3.34
N ILE A 399 4.98 6.50 -2.12
CA ILE A 399 5.86 6.51 -0.94
C ILE A 399 5.96 5.10 -0.34
N ASN A 400 4.95 4.26 -0.53
CA ASN A 400 4.89 2.92 0.03
C ASN A 400 5.96 2.01 -0.62
N MET A 401 6.87 1.54 0.22
CA MET A 401 7.98 0.67 -0.15
C MET A 401 7.55 -0.66 -0.80
N PHE A 402 6.34 -1.13 -0.50
CA PHE A 402 5.83 -2.41 -0.96
C PHE A 402 5.17 -2.34 -2.34
N VAL A 403 4.68 -1.18 -2.77
CA VAL A 403 3.98 -1.04 -4.05
C VAL A 403 4.86 -1.45 -5.25
N PRO A 404 6.13 -0.99 -5.35
CA PRO A 404 7.05 -1.47 -6.38
C PRO A 404 7.23 -2.99 -6.36
N PHE A 405 7.23 -3.60 -5.18
CA PHE A 405 7.36 -5.04 -5.01
C PHE A 405 6.11 -5.79 -5.52
N TYR A 406 4.90 -5.28 -5.25
CA TYR A 406 3.66 -5.88 -5.76
C TYR A 406 3.56 -5.84 -7.28
N ILE A 407 3.92 -4.70 -7.87
CA ILE A 407 3.97 -4.50 -9.32
C ILE A 407 4.98 -5.47 -9.92
N ALA A 408 6.19 -5.52 -9.38
CA ALA A 408 7.25 -6.41 -9.84
C ALA A 408 6.85 -7.89 -9.77
N MET A 409 6.26 -8.35 -8.66
CA MET A 409 5.79 -9.73 -8.49
C MET A 409 4.73 -10.10 -9.53
N SER A 410 3.77 -9.20 -9.76
CA SER A 410 2.71 -9.40 -10.75
C SER A 410 3.22 -9.50 -12.20
N MET A 411 4.41 -8.95 -12.48
CA MET A 411 5.07 -9.00 -13.79
C MET A 411 5.99 -10.24 -13.99
N VAL A 412 6.19 -11.04 -12.94
CA VAL A 412 7.01 -12.27 -12.98
C VAL A 412 6.15 -13.50 -13.27
N GLY A 413 4.93 -13.56 -12.71
CA GLY A 413 4.06 -14.74 -12.63
C GLY A 413 3.42 -15.30 -13.92
N SER A 414 3.91 -14.99 -15.12
CA SER A 414 3.33 -15.51 -16.38
C SER A 414 4.15 -16.60 -17.08
N ARG A 415 5.34 -16.93 -16.60
CA ARG A 415 6.18 -17.98 -17.21
C ARG A 415 6.07 -19.27 -16.43
N ARG A 416 5.32 -20.25 -16.97
CA ARG A 416 5.43 -21.65 -16.53
C ARG A 416 6.90 -22.05 -16.57
N THR A 417 7.52 -22.24 -15.41
CA THR A 417 8.90 -22.69 -15.30
C THR A 417 9.00 -24.15 -15.72
N LYS A 418 10.11 -24.51 -16.38
CA LYS A 418 10.50 -25.90 -16.67
C LYS A 418 10.58 -26.76 -15.39
N ALA A 419 10.77 -26.14 -14.22
CA ALA A 419 10.77 -26.81 -12.91
C ALA A 419 9.44 -27.49 -12.55
N SER A 420 8.31 -27.04 -13.13
CA SER A 420 7.00 -27.69 -12.96
C SER A 420 6.86 -29.03 -13.73
N LYS A 421 7.89 -29.46 -14.46
CA LYS A 421 7.98 -30.79 -15.08
C LYS A 421 8.71 -31.84 -14.23
N LEU A 422 9.11 -31.53 -13.00
CA LEU A 422 9.52 -32.60 -12.08
C LEU A 422 8.26 -33.34 -11.60
N PRO A 423 8.15 -34.66 -11.83
CA PRO A 423 6.95 -35.41 -11.50
C PRO A 423 6.67 -35.35 -9.99
N GLU A 424 5.40 -35.14 -9.64
CA GLU A 424 4.86 -35.09 -8.25
C GLU A 424 5.20 -36.34 -7.41
N THR A 425 5.74 -37.40 -8.02
CA THR A 425 6.12 -38.66 -7.36
C THR A 425 7.30 -38.56 -6.41
N LEU A 426 8.13 -37.51 -6.47
CA LEU A 426 9.29 -37.36 -5.56
C LEU A 426 9.00 -36.59 -4.27
N VAL A 427 7.91 -35.82 -4.20
CA VAL A 427 7.63 -34.96 -3.03
C VAL A 427 6.72 -35.65 -2.00
N THR A 428 5.93 -36.66 -2.40
CA THR A 428 5.08 -37.41 -1.47
C THR A 428 5.82 -38.45 -0.62
N GLY A 429 7.10 -38.73 -0.91
CA GLY A 429 7.90 -39.71 -0.17
C GLY A 429 8.43 -39.23 1.19
N GLN A 430 8.49 -37.92 1.45
CA GLN A 430 9.20 -37.38 2.62
C GLN A 430 8.30 -36.77 3.71
N GLN A 431 6.98 -36.73 3.53
CA GLN A 431 6.04 -36.21 4.54
C GLN A 431 5.27 -37.31 5.31
N ARG A 432 5.61 -38.59 5.15
CA ARG A 432 4.98 -39.70 5.90
C ARG A 432 5.79 -40.21 7.10
N GLY A 433 6.84 -39.50 7.52
CA GLY A 433 7.74 -39.99 8.56
C GLY A 433 8.10 -38.97 9.63
N TYR A 434 7.11 -38.37 10.31
CA TYR A 434 7.25 -37.91 11.70
C TYR A 434 5.85 -37.97 12.32
N GLY A 435 5.63 -39.03 13.09
CA GLY A 435 4.48 -39.16 14.01
C GLY A 435 4.65 -38.31 15.25
#